data_AF-A0A5S3WVT7-F1
#
_entry.id   AF-A0A5S3WVT7-F1
#
_cell.length_a   1.000
_cell.length_b   1.000
_cell.length_c   1.000
_cell.angle_alpha   90.00
_cell.angle_beta   90.00
_cell.angle_gamma   90.00
#
_symmetry.space_group_name_H-M   'P 1'
#
loop_
_entity.id
_entity.type
_entity.pdbx_description
1 polymer ?
#
loop_
_entity_poly.entity_id
_entity_poly.type
_entity_poly.pdbx_seq_one_letter_code
_entity_poly.pdbx_strand_id
1 'polypeptide(L)'
;MKPLIFVMLVLLSACSSVPQAPMVNSELPKVTYKGRGAAAGPMLVGAMGPVGIAVGFAIDEGIAKEIGSALKESQVQGEKELANVIAEQFPEASSVKMLSLDFKAQRGNDDFAFATVELRFRSKEDEWQLCLQTNPGDLSALKEASLGWSLIVESISANRVCKESQD
;
A
#
# COMPACT_ATOMS: atom_id res chain seq x y z
N MET A 1 48.92 -18.18 23.43
CA MET A 1 47.66 -18.95 23.42
C MET A 1 46.43 -18.21 24.01
N LYS A 2 46.55 -16.96 24.52
CA LYS A 2 45.40 -16.19 25.04
C LYS A 2 44.54 -15.38 24.04
N PRO A 3 44.98 -14.98 22.82
CA PRO A 3 44.14 -14.14 21.96
C PRO A 3 43.06 -14.92 21.21
N LEU A 4 43.20 -16.25 21.06
CA LEU A 4 42.32 -17.06 20.21
C LEU A 4 40.93 -17.30 20.84
N ILE A 5 40.85 -17.32 22.18
CA ILE A 5 39.59 -17.46 22.92
C ILE A 5 38.76 -16.17 22.85
N PHE A 6 39.42 -15.01 22.83
CA PHE A 6 38.72 -13.72 22.78
C PHE A 6 38.07 -13.47 21.42
N VAL A 7 38.71 -13.90 20.33
CA VAL A 7 38.16 -13.83 18.96
C VAL A 7 36.94 -14.74 18.79
N MET A 8 36.93 -15.91 19.44
CA MET A 8 35.82 -16.86 19.36
C MET A 8 34.57 -16.38 20.12
N LEU A 9 34.74 -15.65 21.23
CA LEU A 9 33.62 -15.05 21.98
C LEU A 9 32.95 -13.88 21.24
N VAL A 10 33.71 -13.11 20.45
CA VAL A 10 33.17 -12.00 19.64
C VAL A 10 32.38 -12.50 18.42
N LEU A 11 32.71 -13.68 17.89
CA LEU A 11 31.98 -14.30 16.78
C LEU A 11 30.63 -14.92 17.19
N LEU A 12 30.46 -15.27 18.47
CA LEU A 12 29.22 -15.90 18.98
C LEU A 12 28.14 -14.89 19.38
N SER A 13 28.46 -13.61 19.58
CA SER A 13 27.48 -12.57 19.93
C SER A 13 26.79 -11.92 18.73
N ALA A 14 27.23 -12.20 17.50
CA ALA A 14 26.71 -11.56 16.28
C ALA A 14 25.35 -12.12 15.79
N CYS A 15 24.87 -13.25 16.30
CA CYS A 15 23.64 -13.89 15.82
C CYS A 15 22.36 -13.51 16.59
N SER A 16 22.44 -12.70 17.65
CA SER A 16 21.27 -12.45 18.51
C SER A 16 20.39 -11.27 18.09
N SER A 17 20.77 -10.56 17.03
CA SER A 17 20.12 -9.32 16.56
C SER A 17 19.58 -9.46 15.13
N VAL A 18 18.88 -10.56 14.85
CA VAL A 18 18.07 -10.67 13.63
C VAL A 18 16.75 -9.94 13.90
N PRO A 19 16.41 -8.85 13.18
CA PRO A 19 15.11 -8.23 13.28
C PRO A 19 14.05 -9.26 12.90
N GLN A 20 13.09 -9.51 13.79
CA GLN A 20 11.96 -10.37 13.46
C GLN A 20 11.03 -9.60 12.53
N ALA A 21 10.73 -10.17 11.36
CA ALA A 21 9.76 -9.55 10.46
C ALA A 21 8.39 -9.47 11.15
N PRO A 22 7.70 -8.33 11.08
CA PRO A 22 6.38 -8.17 11.68
C PRO A 22 5.37 -9.09 11.01
N MET A 23 4.36 -9.50 11.76
CA MET A 23 3.23 -10.22 11.19
C MET A 23 2.36 -9.26 10.37
N VAL A 24 2.26 -9.47 9.07
CA VAL A 24 1.32 -8.75 8.21
C VAL A 24 -0.04 -9.42 8.32
N ASN A 25 -1.08 -8.65 8.65
CA ASN A 25 -2.44 -9.16 8.64
C ASN A 25 -2.90 -9.35 7.18
N SER A 26 -3.22 -10.59 6.81
CA SER A 26 -3.62 -10.94 5.45
C SER A 26 -5.05 -10.55 5.05
N GLU A 27 -5.76 -9.78 5.88
CA GLU A 27 -7.04 -9.20 5.48
C GLU A 27 -6.80 -7.90 4.71
N LEU A 28 -6.90 -7.97 3.37
CA LEU A 28 -6.87 -6.78 2.53
C LEU A 28 -8.14 -5.95 2.73
N PRO A 29 -8.04 -4.63 2.92
CA PRO A 29 -9.20 -3.75 3.02
C PRO A 29 -9.93 -3.65 1.67
N LYS A 30 -11.13 -3.06 1.68
CA LYS A 30 -11.82 -2.72 0.43
C LYS A 30 -10.96 -1.71 -0.34
N VAL A 31 -10.60 -2.06 -1.57
CA VAL A 31 -9.96 -1.14 -2.50
C VAL A 31 -11.00 -0.18 -3.06
N THR A 32 -10.70 1.11 -3.04
CA THR A 32 -11.53 2.13 -3.70
C THR A 32 -10.76 2.81 -4.82
N TYR A 33 -11.49 3.39 -5.76
CA TYR A 33 -10.92 4.18 -6.84
C TYR A 33 -11.82 5.40 -7.10
N LYS A 34 -11.20 6.55 -7.33
CA LYS A 34 -11.90 7.79 -7.75
C LYS A 34 -11.17 8.42 -8.92
N GLY A 35 -11.85 8.52 -10.06
CA GLY A 35 -11.23 9.10 -11.25
C GLY A 35 -12.19 9.23 -12.42
N ARG A 36 -12.03 8.31 -13.40
CA ARG A 36 -12.73 8.35 -14.69
C ARG A 36 -14.24 8.39 -14.53
N GLY A 37 -14.79 7.58 -13.65
CA GLY A 37 -16.22 7.53 -13.34
C GLY A 37 -16.73 8.81 -12.70
N ALA A 38 -16.03 9.30 -11.68
CA ALA A 38 -16.33 10.58 -11.03
C ALA A 38 -16.30 11.78 -12.00
N ALA A 39 -15.48 11.72 -13.06
CA ALA A 39 -15.44 12.73 -14.11
C ALA A 39 -16.53 12.53 -15.19
N ALA A 40 -16.70 11.29 -15.67
CA ALA A 40 -17.62 10.97 -16.77
C ALA A 40 -19.09 11.03 -16.35
N GLY A 41 -19.42 10.59 -15.13
CA GLY A 41 -20.80 10.48 -14.68
C GLY A 41 -21.61 11.78 -14.81
N PRO A 42 -21.12 12.91 -14.27
CA PRO A 42 -21.77 14.21 -14.44
C PRO A 42 -21.90 14.65 -15.90
N MET A 43 -20.92 14.34 -16.76
CA MET A 43 -20.98 14.67 -18.19
C MET A 43 -22.07 13.89 -18.91
N LEU A 44 -22.29 12.63 -18.51
CA LEU A 44 -23.32 11.77 -19.08
C LEU A 44 -24.74 12.18 -18.66
N VAL A 45 -24.92 13.07 -17.68
CA VAL A 45 -26.25 13.52 -17.23
C VAL A 45 -27.05 14.17 -18.36
N GLY A 46 -26.39 14.92 -19.24
CA GLY A 46 -27.08 15.56 -20.36
C GLY A 46 -27.71 14.56 -21.34
N ALA A 47 -27.09 13.38 -21.51
CA ALA A 47 -27.54 12.36 -22.45
C ALA A 47 -28.36 11.23 -21.80
N MET A 48 -28.02 10.86 -20.56
CA MET A 48 -28.57 9.70 -19.85
C MET A 48 -29.33 10.09 -18.57
N GLY A 49 -29.41 11.36 -18.23
CA GLY A 49 -30.03 11.82 -16.98
C GLY A 49 -29.32 11.27 -15.74
N PRO A 50 -30.05 10.97 -14.65
CA PRO A 50 -29.47 10.39 -13.43
C PRO A 50 -28.71 9.07 -13.66
N VAL A 51 -29.05 8.32 -14.72
CA VAL A 51 -28.35 7.08 -15.09
C VAL A 51 -26.89 7.36 -15.44
N GLY A 52 -26.58 8.53 -16.02
CA GLY A 52 -25.20 8.92 -16.31
C GLY A 52 -24.30 8.93 -15.07
N ILE A 53 -24.83 9.43 -13.94
CA ILE A 53 -24.12 9.42 -12.65
C ILE A 53 -23.88 7.99 -12.18
N ALA A 54 -24.91 7.13 -12.27
CA ALA A 54 -24.80 5.72 -11.89
C ALA A 54 -23.76 4.96 -12.73
N VAL A 55 -23.70 5.24 -14.04
CA VAL A 55 -22.65 4.69 -14.93
C VAL A 55 -21.27 5.17 -14.48
N GLY A 56 -21.12 6.44 -14.12
CA GLY A 56 -19.89 6.97 -13.54
C GLY A 56 -19.45 6.18 -12.30
N PHE A 57 -20.33 5.98 -11.31
CA PHE A 57 -20.02 5.17 -10.13
C PHE A 57 -19.63 3.72 -10.48
N ALA A 58 -20.33 3.10 -11.44
CA ALA A 58 -20.04 1.74 -11.86
C ALA A 58 -18.66 1.61 -12.54
N ILE A 59 -18.20 2.63 -13.27
CA ILE A 59 -16.86 2.67 -13.86
C ILE A 59 -15.81 2.66 -12.74
N ASP A 60 -15.94 3.55 -11.75
CA ASP A 60 -14.96 3.65 -10.68
C ASP A 60 -14.94 2.39 -9.79
N GLU A 61 -16.11 1.82 -9.47
CA GLU A 61 -16.20 0.53 -8.73
C GLU A 61 -15.61 -0.64 -9.54
N GLY A 62 -15.81 -0.64 -10.87
CA GLY A 62 -15.22 -1.65 -11.76
C GLY A 62 -13.68 -1.59 -11.74
N ILE A 63 -13.11 -0.40 -11.87
CA ILE A 63 -11.66 -0.18 -11.77
C ILE A 63 -11.13 -0.59 -10.40
N ALA A 64 -11.78 -0.19 -9.32
CA ALA A 64 -11.38 -0.56 -7.96
C ALA A 64 -11.36 -2.08 -7.77
N LYS A 65 -12.36 -2.78 -8.32
CA LYS A 65 -12.45 -4.25 -8.27
C LYS A 65 -11.34 -4.93 -9.07
N GLU A 66 -10.99 -4.43 -10.25
CA GLU A 66 -9.88 -4.95 -11.05
C GLU A 66 -8.55 -4.82 -10.29
N ILE A 67 -8.23 -3.63 -9.78
CA ILE A 67 -7.01 -3.38 -8.99
C ILE A 67 -6.98 -4.27 -7.73
N GLY A 68 -8.09 -4.34 -6.99
CA GLY A 68 -8.20 -5.18 -5.80
C GLY A 68 -8.01 -6.67 -6.11
N SER A 69 -8.44 -7.12 -7.29
CA SER A 69 -8.24 -8.51 -7.73
C SER A 69 -6.77 -8.78 -8.03
N ALA A 70 -6.09 -7.89 -8.75
CA ALA A 70 -4.65 -8.00 -9.03
C ALA A 70 -3.79 -8.01 -7.74
N LEU A 71 -4.13 -7.17 -6.77
CA LEU A 71 -3.46 -7.14 -5.46
C LEU A 71 -3.68 -8.44 -4.68
N LYS A 72 -4.90 -8.98 -4.73
CA LYS A 72 -5.25 -10.25 -4.09
C LYS A 72 -4.54 -11.44 -4.72
N GLU A 73 -4.42 -11.46 -6.04
CA GLU A 73 -3.68 -12.51 -6.77
C GLU A 73 -2.20 -12.53 -6.41
N SER A 74 -1.61 -11.36 -6.16
CA SER A 74 -0.19 -11.19 -5.78
C SER A 74 0.05 -11.04 -4.28
N GLN A 75 -0.98 -11.27 -3.45
CA GLN A 75 -0.99 -10.94 -2.02
C GLN A 75 0.15 -11.57 -1.23
N VAL A 76 0.41 -12.88 -1.41
CA VAL A 76 1.45 -13.58 -0.64
C VAL A 76 2.84 -12.97 -0.87
N GLN A 77 3.15 -12.61 -2.12
CA GLN A 77 4.43 -11.99 -2.45
C GLN A 77 4.49 -10.54 -1.95
N GLY A 78 3.40 -9.78 -2.13
CA GLY A 78 3.29 -8.41 -1.65
C GLY A 78 3.41 -8.28 -0.13
N GLU A 79 2.76 -9.16 0.64
CA GLU A 79 2.86 -9.19 2.10
C GLU A 79 4.28 -9.50 2.56
N LYS A 80 4.99 -10.38 1.87
CA LYS A 80 6.39 -10.69 2.18
C LYS A 80 7.30 -9.48 1.96
N GLU A 81 7.13 -8.78 0.84
CA GLU A 81 7.90 -7.56 0.55
C GLU A 81 7.58 -6.44 1.55
N LEU A 82 6.30 -6.28 1.88
CA LEU A 82 5.84 -5.34 2.90
C LEU A 82 6.45 -5.65 4.27
N ALA A 83 6.43 -6.91 4.70
CA ALA A 83 7.01 -7.34 5.97
C ALA A 83 8.51 -7.03 6.04
N ASN A 84 9.25 -7.27 4.95
CA ASN A 84 10.68 -6.99 4.89
C ASN A 84 10.98 -5.50 5.04
N VAL A 85 10.30 -4.64 4.29
CA VAL A 85 10.55 -3.19 4.37
C VAL A 85 10.11 -2.61 5.71
N ILE A 86 9.05 -3.12 6.32
CA ILE A 86 8.67 -2.68 7.67
C ILE A 86 9.68 -3.15 8.71
N ALA A 87 10.22 -4.38 8.61
CA ALA A 87 11.25 -4.84 9.53
C ALA A 87 12.51 -3.95 9.52
N GLU A 88 12.81 -3.34 8.36
CA GLU A 88 13.93 -2.40 8.19
C GLU A 88 13.60 -1.00 8.71
N GLN A 89 12.40 -0.47 8.41
CA GLN A 89 12.03 0.92 8.71
C GLN A 89 11.42 1.12 10.11
N PHE A 90 10.75 0.09 10.65
CA PHE A 90 10.03 0.08 11.93
C PHE A 90 10.34 -1.22 12.70
N PRO A 91 11.58 -1.41 13.17
CA PRO A 91 12.01 -2.65 13.83
C PRO A 91 11.24 -2.96 15.13
N GLU A 92 10.57 -1.98 15.72
CA GLU A 92 9.72 -2.11 16.90
C GLU A 92 8.31 -2.64 16.60
N ALA A 93 7.89 -2.66 15.34
CA ALA A 93 6.58 -3.17 14.94
C ALA A 93 6.53 -4.71 15.08
N SER A 94 5.54 -5.21 15.81
CA SER A 94 5.27 -6.66 15.92
C SER A 94 4.23 -7.13 14.91
N SER A 95 3.30 -6.25 14.52
CA SER A 95 2.33 -6.53 13.46
C SER A 95 1.93 -5.27 12.70
N VAL A 96 1.51 -5.45 11.45
CA VAL A 96 0.93 -4.40 10.62
C VAL A 96 -0.40 -4.86 10.04
N LYS A 97 -1.37 -3.95 9.97
CA LYS A 97 -2.65 -4.13 9.26
C LYS A 97 -2.85 -2.98 8.29
N MET A 98 -3.24 -3.28 7.06
CA MET A 98 -3.71 -2.27 6.12
C MET A 98 -5.17 -1.92 6.43
N LEU A 99 -5.44 -0.65 6.71
CA LEU A 99 -6.77 -0.15 7.08
C LEU A 99 -7.56 0.31 5.85
N SER A 100 -6.91 1.04 4.96
CA SER A 100 -7.50 1.53 3.72
C SER A 100 -6.50 1.46 2.57
N LEU A 101 -7.06 1.36 1.37
CA LEU A 101 -6.31 1.43 0.12
C LEU A 101 -7.16 2.16 -0.93
N ASP A 102 -6.91 3.46 -1.04
CA ASP A 102 -7.73 4.36 -1.84
C ASP A 102 -6.93 4.89 -3.03
N PHE A 103 -7.33 4.50 -4.23
CA PHE A 103 -6.70 4.98 -5.46
C PHE A 103 -7.38 6.23 -5.99
N LYS A 104 -6.60 7.17 -6.51
CA LYS A 104 -7.08 8.39 -7.16
C LYS A 104 -6.35 8.60 -8.47
N ALA A 105 -7.12 8.89 -9.53
CA ALA A 105 -6.55 9.26 -10.81
C ALA A 105 -5.69 10.53 -10.67
N GLN A 106 -4.57 10.57 -11.39
CA GLN A 106 -3.71 11.74 -11.42
C GLN A 106 -4.40 12.87 -12.17
N ARG A 107 -4.33 14.07 -11.58
CA ARG A 107 -4.94 15.26 -12.21
C ARG A 107 -4.23 15.57 -13.53
N GLY A 108 -5.01 15.69 -14.59
CA GLY A 108 -4.50 15.99 -15.93
C GLY A 108 -3.99 14.78 -16.71
N ASN A 109 -3.94 13.60 -16.09
CA ASN A 109 -3.62 12.35 -16.77
C ASN A 109 -4.29 11.17 -16.07
N ASP A 110 -5.45 10.74 -16.56
CA ASP A 110 -6.27 9.68 -15.99
C ASP A 110 -5.84 8.25 -16.39
N ASP A 111 -4.74 8.14 -17.13
CA ASP A 111 -4.01 6.87 -17.34
C ASP A 111 -3.10 6.53 -16.16
N PHE A 112 -2.86 7.47 -15.23
CA PHE A 112 -2.07 7.22 -14.03
C PHE A 112 -2.94 7.36 -12.78
N ALA A 113 -2.64 6.58 -11.75
CA ALA A 113 -3.26 6.68 -10.45
C ALA A 113 -2.24 6.48 -9.33
N PHE A 114 -2.42 7.20 -8.22
CA PHE A 114 -1.68 6.97 -6.99
C PHE A 114 -2.60 6.42 -5.91
N ALA A 115 -2.05 5.70 -4.95
CA ALA A 115 -2.77 5.20 -3.79
C ALA A 115 -2.46 6.04 -2.55
N THR A 116 -3.50 6.23 -1.74
CA THR A 116 -3.40 6.56 -0.33
C THR A 116 -3.55 5.27 0.46
N VAL A 117 -2.59 4.98 1.33
CA VAL A 117 -2.51 3.74 2.10
C VAL A 117 -2.46 4.09 3.58
N GLU A 118 -3.42 3.60 4.36
CA GLU A 118 -3.36 3.70 5.82
C GLU A 118 -2.91 2.37 6.40
N LEU A 119 -1.79 2.40 7.13
CA LEU A 119 -1.25 1.26 7.84
C LEU A 119 -1.40 1.49 9.34
N ARG A 120 -1.78 0.44 10.06
CA ARG A 120 -1.79 0.39 11.51
C ARG A 120 -0.71 -0.56 11.97
N PHE A 121 0.21 -0.03 12.77
CA PHE A 121 1.27 -0.79 13.39
C PHE A 121 0.93 -1.02 14.85
N ARG A 122 1.34 -2.18 15.35
CA ARG A 122 1.25 -2.52 16.78
C ARG A 122 2.63 -2.98 17.23
N SER A 123 3.06 -2.50 18.39
CA SER A 123 4.21 -3.02 19.15
C SER A 123 3.69 -3.71 20.43
N LYS A 124 4.58 -4.04 21.37
CA LYS A 124 4.17 -4.63 22.65
C LYS A 124 3.42 -3.64 23.54
N GLU A 125 3.70 -2.35 23.39
CA GLU A 125 3.24 -1.30 24.31
C GLU A 125 2.41 -0.21 23.61
N ASP A 126 2.57 -0.06 22.28
CA ASP A 126 1.95 1.03 21.52
C ASP A 126 1.24 0.54 20.25
N GLU A 127 0.32 1.36 19.76
CA GLU A 127 -0.32 1.23 18.46
C GLU A 127 -0.31 2.59 17.78
N TRP A 128 0.14 2.65 16.52
CA TRP A 128 0.18 3.90 15.75
C TRP A 128 -0.26 3.65 14.31
N GLN A 129 -0.58 4.75 13.62
CA GLN A 129 -1.00 4.70 12.22
C GLN A 129 -0.06 5.54 11.37
N LEU A 130 0.10 5.11 10.13
CA LEU A 130 0.87 5.82 9.11
C LEU A 130 0.02 5.91 7.85
N CYS A 131 -0.16 7.13 7.36
CA CYS A 131 -0.75 7.36 6.05
C CYS A 131 0.37 7.59 5.06
N LEU A 132 0.36 6.86 3.95
CA LEU A 132 1.35 6.95 2.88
C LEU A 132 0.68 7.26 1.55
N GLN A 133 1.39 8.01 0.72
CA GLN A 133 0.98 8.27 -0.66
C GLN A 133 2.01 7.69 -1.64
N THR A 134 1.56 6.87 -2.57
CA THR A 134 2.45 6.25 -3.56
C THR A 134 2.85 7.23 -4.67
N ASN A 135 3.87 6.86 -5.45
CA ASN A 135 4.02 7.42 -6.80
C ASN A 135 2.77 7.09 -7.64
N PRO A 136 2.44 7.93 -8.63
CA PRO A 136 1.51 7.55 -9.68
C PRO A 136 2.07 6.33 -10.46
N GLY A 137 1.24 5.31 -10.65
CA GLY A 137 1.49 4.18 -11.53
C GLY A 137 0.51 4.16 -12.69
N ASP A 138 0.90 3.49 -13.78
CA ASP A 138 0.01 3.26 -14.92
C ASP A 138 -1.22 2.45 -14.48
N LEU A 139 -2.41 2.94 -14.81
CA LEU A 139 -3.67 2.38 -14.36
C LEU A 139 -3.93 0.99 -14.95
N SER A 140 -3.50 0.73 -16.20
CA SER A 140 -3.64 -0.59 -16.82
C SER A 140 -2.73 -1.60 -16.12
N ALA A 141 -1.49 -1.19 -15.82
CA ALA A 141 -0.55 -2.02 -15.07
C ALA A 141 -1.04 -2.30 -13.63
N LEU A 142 -1.70 -1.34 -12.98
CA LEU A 142 -2.31 -1.54 -11.65
C LEU A 142 -3.44 -2.58 -11.64
N LYS A 143 -4.06 -2.85 -12.79
CA LYS A 143 -5.16 -3.82 -12.93
C LYS A 143 -4.70 -5.23 -13.31
N GLU A 144 -3.50 -5.37 -13.83
CA GLU A 144 -3.00 -6.63 -14.41
C GLU A 144 -1.71 -7.14 -13.75
N ALA A 145 -0.96 -6.28 -13.06
CA ALA A 145 0.33 -6.61 -12.46
C ALA A 145 0.35 -6.33 -10.96
N SER A 146 1.31 -6.94 -10.27
CA SER A 146 1.62 -6.67 -8.86
C SER A 146 2.23 -5.28 -8.60
N LEU A 147 2.14 -4.35 -9.56
CA LEU A 147 2.67 -2.98 -9.47
C LEU A 147 2.17 -2.28 -8.21
N GLY A 148 0.92 -2.51 -7.82
CA GLY A 148 0.32 -1.93 -6.62
C GLY A 148 1.15 -2.19 -5.35
N TRP A 149 1.58 -3.44 -5.12
CA TRP A 149 2.42 -3.76 -3.96
C TRP A 149 3.77 -3.05 -4.00
N SER A 150 4.43 -3.04 -5.17
CA SER A 150 5.73 -2.37 -5.30
C SER A 150 5.66 -0.88 -5.00
N LEU A 151 4.59 -0.20 -5.43
CA LEU A 151 4.36 1.21 -5.15
C LEU A 151 4.10 1.49 -3.66
N ILE A 152 3.36 0.60 -2.99
CA ILE A 152 3.12 0.68 -1.54
C ILE A 152 4.44 0.53 -0.80
N VAL A 153 5.22 -0.50 -1.13
CA VAL A 153 6.52 -0.79 -0.50
C VAL A 153 7.50 0.37 -0.70
N GLU A 154 7.60 0.92 -1.92
CA GLU A 154 8.45 2.08 -2.22
C GLU A 154 8.03 3.31 -1.39
N SER A 155 6.72 3.52 -1.18
CA SER A 155 6.21 4.67 -0.41
C SER A 155 6.63 4.64 1.07
N ILE A 156 6.79 3.43 1.63
CA ILE A 156 7.30 3.22 2.99
C ILE A 156 8.77 3.61 3.06
N SER A 157 9.61 3.06 2.16
CA SER A 157 11.04 3.36 2.13
C SER A 157 11.33 4.83 1.83
N ALA A 158 10.47 5.49 1.05
CA ALA A 158 10.59 6.91 0.71
C ALA A 158 9.95 7.85 1.76
N ASN A 159 9.36 7.31 2.83
CA ASN A 159 8.67 8.04 3.89
C ASN A 159 7.68 9.10 3.37
N ARG A 160 6.85 8.71 2.38
CA ARG A 160 5.91 9.63 1.71
C ARG A 160 4.62 9.75 2.49
N VAL A 161 4.70 10.43 3.63
CA VAL A 161 3.54 10.67 4.47
C VAL A 161 2.50 11.49 3.71
N CYS A 162 1.24 11.10 3.83
CA CYS A 162 0.12 11.88 3.29
C CYS A 162 0.21 13.32 3.80
N LYS A 163 0.10 14.30 2.90
CA LYS A 163 -0.21 15.65 3.34
C LYS A 163 -1.66 15.65 3.81
N GLU A 164 -1.95 16.31 4.93
CA GLU A 164 -3.34 16.67 5.25
C GLU A 164 -3.92 17.36 4.02
N SER A 165 -4.90 16.71 3.40
CA SER A 165 -5.56 17.20 2.20
C SER A 165 -6.35 18.45 2.60
N GLN A 166 -5.80 19.63 2.29
CA GLN A 166 -6.63 20.81 2.04
C GLN A 166 -7.39 20.54 0.73
N ASP A 167 -8.52 19.83 0.85
CA ASP A 167 -9.58 19.87 -0.17
C ASP A 167 -10.34 21.21 -0.05
#